data_AF-A0A954HS02-F1
#
_entry.id   AF-A0A954HS02-F1
#
_cell.length_a   1.000
_cell.length_b   1.000
_cell.length_c   1.000
_cell.angle_alpha   90.00
_cell.angle_beta   90.00
_cell.angle_gamma   90.00
#
_symmetry.space_group_name_H-M   'P 1'
#
loop_
_entity.id
_entity.type
_entity.pdbx_description
1 polymer ?
#
loop_
_entity_poly.entity_id
_entity_poly.type
_entity_poly.pdbx_seq_one_letter_code
_entity_poly.pdbx_strand_id
1 'polypeptide(L)'
;MYRVLITDGLHASGMQILEQTEGIEPVIRKDLSPEQVREELKNADGIIVRSKTKLPAALLEGQPRLRAIVRAGVGVDSIDLDAATAAGVLVMNTPTGNAVTTAEHA
;
A
#
# COMPACT_ATOMS: atom_id res chain seq x y z
N MET A 1 7.94 -15.32 -6.64
CA MET A 1 7.18 -14.91 -5.44
C MET A 1 7.16 -13.39 -5.44
N TYR A 2 5.99 -12.76 -5.34
CA TYR A 2 5.82 -11.32 -5.29
C TYR A 2 5.78 -10.86 -3.85
N ARG A 3 6.71 -9.98 -3.49
CA ARG A 3 6.84 -9.45 -2.14
C ARG A 3 5.90 -8.27 -1.94
N VAL A 4 4.95 -8.39 -1.02
CA VAL A 4 3.96 -7.36 -0.72
C VAL A 4 4.22 -6.77 0.66
N LEU A 5 4.71 -5.52 0.70
CA LEU A 5 5.04 -4.81 1.93
C LEU A 5 3.77 -4.23 2.58
N ILE A 6 3.60 -4.41 3.90
CA ILE A 6 2.47 -3.86 4.66
C ILE A 6 3.01 -3.00 5.80
N THR A 7 2.77 -1.69 5.75
CA THR A 7 3.41 -0.73 6.66
C THR A 7 2.51 -0.18 7.78
N ASP A 8 1.20 -0.11 7.54
CA ASP A 8 0.24 0.48 8.49
C ASP A 8 -0.62 -0.58 9.21
N GLY A 9 -0.29 -1.85 9.00
CA GLY A 9 -1.12 -2.99 9.41
C GLY A 9 -2.33 -3.22 8.49
N LEU A 10 -2.82 -4.45 8.51
CA LEU A 10 -3.96 -4.91 7.72
C LEU A 10 -4.87 -5.75 8.63
N HIS A 11 -6.18 -5.72 8.37
CA HIS A 11 -7.13 -6.56 9.10
C HIS A 11 -6.82 -8.05 8.87
N ALA A 12 -7.13 -8.92 9.85
CA ALA A 12 -6.83 -10.34 9.79
C ALA A 12 -7.41 -11.03 8.54
N SER A 13 -8.62 -10.65 8.13
CA SER A 13 -9.22 -11.18 6.90
C SER A 13 -8.43 -10.82 5.63
N GLY A 14 -7.87 -9.61 5.56
CA GLY A 14 -7.03 -9.18 4.45
C GLY A 14 -5.68 -9.91 4.45
N MET A 15 -5.10 -10.12 5.64
CA MET A 15 -3.88 -10.92 5.79
C MET A 15 -4.09 -12.36 5.32
N GLN A 16 -5.19 -12.99 5.74
CA GLN A 16 -5.52 -14.37 5.35
C GLN A 16 -5.64 -14.52 3.84
N ILE A 17 -6.25 -13.55 3.14
CA ILE A 17 -6.33 -13.57 1.68
C ILE A 17 -4.92 -13.54 1.06
N LEU A 18 -4.03 -12.68 1.54
CA LEU A 18 -2.66 -12.59 1.03
C LEU A 18 -1.86 -13.86 1.28
N GLU A 19 -1.98 -14.45 2.47
CA GLU A 19 -1.30 -15.69 2.87
C GLU A 19 -1.80 -16.91 2.08
N GLN A 20 -3.07 -16.92 1.69
CA GLN A 20 -3.68 -17.98 0.90
C GLN A 20 -3.51 -17.81 -0.61
N THR A 21 -3.01 -16.65 -1.08
CA THR A 21 -2.82 -16.39 -2.50
C THR A 21 -1.46 -16.91 -2.95
N GLU A 22 -1.47 -17.88 -3.87
CA GLU A 22 -0.23 -18.44 -4.41
C GLU A 22 0.63 -17.38 -5.08
N GLY A 23 1.94 -17.44 -4.82
CA GLY A 23 2.91 -16.52 -5.40
C GLY A 23 2.96 -15.15 -4.74
N ILE A 24 2.20 -14.87 -3.67
CA ILE A 24 2.33 -13.67 -2.84
C ILE A 24 3.09 -14.00 -1.54
N GLU A 25 4.02 -13.13 -1.16
CA GLU A 25 4.71 -13.14 0.13
C GLU A 25 4.38 -11.84 0.88
N PRO A 26 3.46 -11.88 1.86
CA PRO A 26 3.16 -10.70 2.66
C PRO A 26 4.29 -10.42 3.66
N VAL A 27 4.81 -9.19 3.68
CA VAL A 27 5.87 -8.76 4.60
C VAL A 27 5.39 -7.58 5.43
N ILE A 28 5.19 -7.82 6.73
CA ILE A 28 4.74 -6.80 7.67
C ILE A 28 5.94 -6.08 8.27
N ARG A 29 5.97 -4.75 8.11
CA ARG A 29 6.99 -3.86 8.68
C ARG A 29 6.32 -2.56 9.12
N LYS A 30 5.96 -2.47 10.39
CA LYS A 30 5.26 -1.32 10.94
C LYS A 30 6.24 -0.23 11.39
N ASP A 31 5.72 0.99 11.49
CA ASP A 31 6.41 2.13 12.13
C ASP A 31 7.75 2.50 11.48
N LEU A 32 7.85 2.28 10.16
CA LEU A 32 9.03 2.64 9.37
C LEU A 32 9.12 4.17 9.17
N SER A 33 10.34 4.70 9.22
CA SER A 33 10.63 6.04 8.71
C SER A 33 10.51 6.09 7.18
N PRO A 34 10.35 7.26 6.56
CA PRO A 34 10.32 7.39 5.09
C PRO A 34 11.53 6.74 4.41
N GLU A 35 12.73 6.88 4.99
CA GLU A 35 13.96 6.29 4.47
C GLU A 35 13.91 4.76 4.54
N GLN A 36 13.42 4.21 5.66
CA GLN A 36 13.24 2.76 5.80
C GLN A 36 12.19 2.21 4.83
N VAL A 37 11.10 2.95 4.60
CA VAL A 37 10.12 2.61 3.55
C VAL A 37 10.80 2.57 2.18
N ARG A 38 11.61 3.59 1.85
CA ARG A 38 12.36 3.65 0.59
C ARG A 38 13.25 2.43 0.38
N GLU A 39 13.96 1.99 1.43
CA GLU A 39 14.83 0.82 1.38
C GLU A 39 14.03 -0.48 1.20
N GLU A 40 12.92 -0.64 1.93
CA GLU A 40 12.05 -1.81 1.82
C GLU A 40 11.39 -1.92 0.44
N LEU A 41 11.06 -0.78 -0.19
CA LEU A 41 10.48 -0.71 -1.53
C LEU A 41 11.42 -1.23 -2.62
N LYS A 42 12.75 -1.18 -2.44
CA LYS A 42 13.72 -1.69 -3.43
C LYS A 42 13.51 -3.18 -3.73
N ASN A 43 12.94 -3.91 -2.76
CA ASN A 43 12.68 -5.33 -2.85
C ASN A 43 11.20 -5.67 -2.95
N ALA A 44 10.30 -4.69 -2.91
CA ALA A 44 8.86 -4.91 -2.91
C ALA A 44 8.29 -4.87 -4.34
N ASP A 45 7.42 -5.83 -4.65
CA ASP A 45 6.64 -5.83 -5.89
C ASP A 45 5.29 -5.11 -5.71
N GLY A 46 4.81 -5.03 -4.46
CA GLY A 46 3.67 -4.19 -4.09
C GLY A 46 3.77 -3.66 -2.66
N ILE A 47 3.01 -2.61 -2.36
CA ILE A 47 2.88 -2.06 -1.01
C ILE A 47 1.40 -1.82 -0.66
N ILE A 48 1.02 -2.18 0.56
CA ILE A 48 -0.28 -1.91 1.17
C ILE A 48 -0.08 -0.90 2.31
N VAL A 49 -0.73 0.25 2.17
CA VAL A 49 -0.67 1.35 3.14
C VAL A 49 -2.08 1.71 3.64
N ARG A 50 -2.17 2.47 4.72
CA ARG A 50 -3.39 3.16 5.14
C ARG A 50 -3.11 4.67 5.13
N SER A 51 -3.37 5.35 6.23
CA SER A 51 -3.25 6.81 6.32
C SER A 51 -1.90 7.28 6.87
N LYS A 52 -1.12 6.41 7.54
CA LYS A 52 0.11 6.79 8.25
C LYS A 52 1.28 6.87 7.29
N THR A 53 1.53 5.81 6.53
CA THR A 53 2.58 5.81 5.51
C THR A 53 2.18 6.73 4.35
N LYS A 54 3.07 7.66 4.00
CA LYS A 54 2.94 8.55 2.85
C LYS A 54 3.92 8.10 1.77
N LEU A 55 3.52 8.23 0.51
CA LEU A 55 4.28 7.87 -0.68
C LEU A 55 4.40 9.08 -1.62
N PRO A 56 5.19 10.11 -1.24
CA PRO A 56 5.51 11.21 -2.15
C PRO A 56 6.40 10.72 -3.30
N ALA A 57 6.53 11.51 -4.37
CA ALA A 57 7.39 11.21 -5.52
C ALA A 57 8.79 10.69 -5.14
N ALA A 58 9.43 11.32 -4.15
CA ALA A 58 10.76 10.96 -3.67
C ALA A 58 10.87 9.55 -3.08
N LEU A 59 9.78 8.89 -2.70
CA LEU A 59 9.80 7.49 -2.28
C LEU A 59 9.56 6.51 -3.44
N LEU A 60 8.83 6.95 -4.47
CA LEU A 60 8.48 6.14 -5.63
C LEU A 60 9.59 6.15 -6.70
N GLU A 61 10.37 7.21 -6.77
CA GLU A 61 11.49 7.34 -7.72
C GLU A 61 12.56 6.27 -7.45
N GLY A 62 12.99 5.58 -8.51
CA GLY A 62 14.05 4.56 -8.41
C GLY A 62 13.61 3.26 -7.76
N GLN A 63 12.30 2.93 -7.79
CA GLN A 63 11.74 1.67 -7.31
C GLN A 63 11.33 0.75 -8.48
N PRO A 64 12.28 0.18 -9.25
CA PRO A 64 11.98 -0.53 -10.50
C PRO A 64 11.20 -1.83 -10.32
N ARG A 65 11.14 -2.35 -9.09
CA ARG A 65 10.37 -3.56 -8.77
C ARG A 65 8.93 -3.27 -8.38
N LEU A 66 8.62 -2.06 -7.93
CA LEU A 66 7.29 -1.72 -7.46
C LEU A 66 6.32 -1.70 -8.64
N ARG A 67 5.22 -2.47 -8.53
CA ARG A 67 4.21 -2.60 -9.59
C ARG A 67 2.83 -2.13 -9.15
N ALA A 68 2.53 -2.22 -7.87
CA ALA A 68 1.22 -1.87 -7.34
C ALA A 68 1.29 -1.24 -5.94
N ILE A 69 0.45 -0.24 -5.72
CA ILE A 69 0.18 0.39 -4.43
C ILE A 69 -1.30 0.18 -4.13
N VAL A 70 -1.61 -0.36 -2.95
CA VAL A 70 -2.98 -0.45 -2.45
C VAL A 70 -3.10 0.43 -1.21
N ARG A 71 -4.04 1.37 -1.22
CA ARG A 71 -4.47 2.05 -0.01
C ARG A 71 -5.71 1.36 0.56
N ALA A 72 -5.58 0.78 1.76
CA ALA A 72 -6.70 0.27 2.53
C ALA A 72 -7.48 1.41 3.20
N GLY A 73 -8.21 2.16 2.37
CA GLY A 73 -9.06 3.31 2.71
C GLY A 73 -9.70 3.93 1.46
N VAL A 74 -10.55 4.93 1.66
CA VAL A 74 -11.33 5.56 0.57
C VAL A 74 -10.51 6.54 -0.26
N GLY A 75 -9.82 7.50 0.36
CA GLY A 75 -9.02 8.49 -0.35
C GLY A 75 -7.72 7.91 -0.90
N VAL A 76 -6.95 8.72 -1.64
CA VAL A 76 -5.58 8.41 -2.12
C VAL A 76 -4.56 9.52 -1.84
N ASP A 77 -4.94 10.50 -1.02
CA ASP A 77 -4.17 11.70 -0.63
C ASP A 77 -2.78 11.45 -0.02
N SER A 78 -2.50 10.23 0.42
CA SER A 78 -1.18 9.83 0.92
C SER A 78 -0.22 9.39 -0.19
N ILE A 79 -0.65 9.36 -1.45
CA ILE A 79 0.10 8.83 -2.59
C ILE A 79 0.22 9.90 -3.65
N ASP A 80 1.43 10.13 -4.14
CA ASP A 80 1.68 10.95 -5.32
C ASP A 80 1.28 10.16 -6.59
N LEU A 81 0.09 10.44 -7.10
CA LEU A 81 -0.48 9.70 -8.23
C LEU A 81 0.26 9.97 -9.55
N ASP A 82 0.77 11.19 -9.72
CA ASP A 82 1.50 11.56 -10.93
C ASP A 82 2.83 10.82 -10.98
N ALA A 83 3.56 10.80 -9.87
CA ALA A 83 4.80 10.04 -9.75
C ALA A 83 4.57 8.52 -9.89
N ALA A 84 3.50 7.97 -9.30
CA ALA A 84 3.14 6.56 -9.47
C ALA A 84 2.83 6.23 -10.93
N THR A 85 2.06 7.08 -11.61
CA THR A 85 1.70 6.92 -13.02
C THR A 85 2.94 6.99 -13.91
N ALA A 86 3.82 7.97 -13.70
CA ALA A 86 5.06 8.11 -14.44
C ALA A 86 6.02 6.92 -14.25
N ALA A 87 6.00 6.30 -13.06
CA ALA A 87 6.76 5.10 -12.74
C ALA A 87 6.09 3.80 -13.24
N GLY A 88 4.90 3.87 -13.86
CA GLY A 88 4.17 2.68 -14.31
C GLY A 88 3.59 1.84 -13.17
N VAL A 89 3.37 2.44 -12.00
CA VAL A 89 2.86 1.78 -10.79
C VAL A 89 1.35 1.94 -10.70
N LEU A 90 0.63 0.82 -10.59
CA LEU A 90 -0.83 0.83 -10.44
C LEU A 90 -1.21 1.28 -9.01
N VAL A 91 -2.16 2.21 -8.89
CA VAL A 91 -2.72 2.62 -7.59
C VAL A 91 -4.16 2.15 -7.46
N MET A 92 -4.47 1.46 -6.36
CA MET A 92 -5.80 0.97 -6.01
C MET A 92 -6.21 1.45 -4.61
N ASN A 93 -7.51 1.65 -4.40
CA ASN A 93 -8.10 2.00 -3.09
C ASN A 93 -9.34 1.15 -2.79
N THR A 94 -9.95 1.35 -1.63
CA THR A 94 -11.19 0.67 -1.23
C THR A 94 -12.31 1.70 -1.02
N PRO A 95 -12.94 2.21 -2.10
CA PRO A 95 -13.85 3.36 -2.04
C PRO A 95 -15.13 3.11 -1.24
N THR A 96 -15.58 1.86 -1.16
CA THR A 96 -16.79 1.44 -0.42
C THR A 96 -16.52 0.93 0.99
N GLY A 97 -15.24 0.86 1.41
CA GLY A 97 -14.84 0.25 2.68
C GLY A 97 -15.38 0.94 3.95
N ASN A 98 -15.83 2.19 3.84
CA ASN A 98 -16.40 2.98 4.95
C ASN A 98 -17.92 3.17 4.84
N ALA A 99 -18.61 2.46 3.93
CA ALA A 99 -20.02 2.74 3.63
C ALA A 99 -20.97 2.51 4.83
N VAL A 100 -20.58 1.68 5.81
CA VAL A 100 -21.41 1.41 7.00
C VAL A 100 -21.25 2.48 8.08
N THR A 101 -20.07 3.09 8.25
CA THR A 101 -19.82 4.05 9.35
C THR A 101 -20.28 5.47 9.07
N THR A 102 -20.61 5.79 7.81
CA THR A 102 -21.20 7.09 7.46
C THR A 102 -22.72 7.12 7.68
N ALA A 103 -23.36 5.95 7.83
CA ALA A 103 -24.81 5.83 8.03
C ALA A 103 -25.27 6.08 9.48
N GLU A 104 -24.36 6.03 10.45
CA GLU A 104 -24.67 6.25 11.88
C GLU A 104 -24.66 7.74 12.30
N HIS A 105 -24.48 8.66 11.34
CA HIS A 105 -24.41 10.11 11.55
C HIS A 105 -25.49 10.89 10.76
N ALA A 106 -26.65 10.27 10.51
CA ALA A 106 -27.82 10.93 9.91
C ALA A 106 -29.06 10.80 10.81
#